data_AF-A0A5Q5CKG8-F1
#
_entry.id   AF-A0A5Q5CKG8-F1
#
_cell.length_a   1.000
_cell.length_b   1.000
_cell.length_c   1.000
_cell.angle_alpha   90.00
_cell.angle_beta   90.00
_cell.angle_gamma   90.00
#
_symmetry.space_group_name_H-M   'P 1'
#
loop_
_entity.id
_entity.type
_entity.pdbx_description
1 polymer ?
#
loop_
_entity_poly.entity_id
_entity_poly.type
_entity_poly.pdbx_seq_one_letter_code
_entity_poly.pdbx_strand_id
1 'polypeptide(L)'
;MPAITDKFTGEPVLKLQRLGHGTLETVDLARARRFYEEVLGLEVIQPSSRSMMIRLGTNHAYAVVETGKESTMTMLAHNGLDVGTVEEVHAAHKKLVEIKDQWGIKQITEPRHMHGDTSFYFTDPDGNWWEIVAVRENGYAADFADRDRDLTGLHEFDGESGNVNFSHTHDPNFRARVREVVEARAGSESTA
;
A
#
# COMPACT_ATOMS: atom_id res chain seq x y z
N MET A 1 25.62 3.20 12.27
CA MET A 1 24.26 3.58 11.82
C MET A 1 23.29 2.79 12.66
N PRO A 2 22.13 3.35 13.05
CA PRO A 2 21.11 2.56 13.73
C PRO A 2 20.68 1.37 12.86
N ALA A 3 20.36 0.25 13.48
CA ALA A 3 19.70 -0.88 12.86
C ALA A 3 18.24 -0.52 12.50
N ILE A 4 17.61 -1.28 11.61
CA ILE A 4 16.22 -0.99 11.19
C ILE A 4 15.22 -1.21 12.32
N THR A 5 15.53 -2.10 13.27
CA THR A 5 14.71 -2.34 14.45
C THR A 5 14.92 -1.27 15.54
N ASP A 6 15.93 -0.40 15.44
CA ASP A 6 16.14 0.65 16.44
C ASP A 6 14.97 1.64 16.48
N LYS A 7 14.38 1.82 17.66
CA LYS A 7 13.40 2.88 17.91
C LYS A 7 14.09 4.18 18.26
N PHE A 8 13.86 5.23 17.49
CA PHE A 8 14.24 6.58 17.91
C PHE A 8 13.35 7.06 19.07
N THR A 9 13.96 7.50 20.17
CA THR A 9 13.26 7.96 21.40
C THR A 9 13.39 9.46 21.67
N GLY A 10 14.11 10.20 20.82
CA GLY A 10 14.27 11.65 20.94
C GLY A 10 13.14 12.46 20.30
N GLU A 11 13.25 13.79 20.36
CA GLU A 11 12.34 14.65 19.62
C GLU A 11 12.66 14.62 18.11
N PRO A 12 11.66 14.41 17.23
CA PRO A 12 11.84 14.57 15.80
C PRO A 12 12.32 15.98 15.46
N VAL A 13 13.27 16.08 14.53
CA VAL A 13 13.80 17.38 14.06
C VAL A 13 12.70 18.27 13.47
N LEU A 14 11.68 17.66 12.84
CA LEU A 14 10.56 18.35 12.23
C LEU A 14 9.26 18.11 13.01
N LYS A 15 8.47 19.17 13.21
CA LYS A 15 7.13 19.11 13.82
C LYS A 15 6.07 19.03 12.73
N LEU A 16 5.94 17.86 12.11
CA LEU A 16 4.95 17.60 11.05
C LEU A 16 3.59 17.26 11.66
N GLN A 17 2.50 17.60 10.95
CA GLN A 17 1.14 17.32 11.41
C GLN A 17 0.54 16.01 10.87
N ARG A 18 0.87 15.65 9.62
CA ARG A 18 0.34 14.46 8.93
C ARG A 18 1.09 14.18 7.63
N LEU A 19 0.93 12.96 7.11
CA LEU A 19 1.11 12.68 5.69
C LEU A 19 -0.01 13.37 4.91
N GLY A 20 0.36 14.30 4.02
CA GLY A 20 -0.61 15.19 3.36
C GLY A 20 -1.27 14.60 2.13
N HIS A 21 -0.46 14.24 1.13
CA HIS A 21 -0.90 13.70 -0.16
C HIS A 21 0.25 12.96 -0.84
N GLY A 22 -0.08 12.11 -1.81
CA GLY A 22 0.85 11.61 -2.84
C GLY A 22 0.73 12.39 -4.15
N THR A 23 1.62 12.13 -5.09
CA THR A 23 1.57 12.73 -6.44
C THR A 23 1.65 11.66 -7.50
N LEU A 24 0.81 11.77 -8.53
CA LEU A 24 0.81 10.92 -9.72
C LEU A 24 1.01 11.78 -10.97
N GLU A 25 1.71 11.23 -11.95
CA GLU A 25 1.90 11.88 -13.25
C GLU A 25 0.89 11.32 -14.25
N THR A 26 0.41 12.17 -15.17
CA THR A 26 -0.44 11.77 -16.29
C THR A 26 0.00 12.44 -17.58
N VAL A 27 -0.29 11.78 -18.72
CA VAL A 27 -0.08 12.35 -20.05
C VAL A 27 -1.26 13.23 -20.47
N ASP A 28 -2.48 12.80 -20.17
CA ASP A 28 -3.74 13.45 -20.58
C ASP A 28 -4.70 13.47 -19.39
N LEU A 29 -4.87 14.66 -18.80
CA LEU A 29 -5.66 14.85 -17.58
C LEU A 29 -7.14 14.50 -17.79
N ALA A 30 -7.68 14.77 -18.98
CA ALA A 30 -9.08 14.49 -19.27
C ALA A 30 -9.34 12.98 -19.37
N ARG A 31 -8.43 12.24 -20.03
CA ARG A 31 -8.47 10.78 -20.07
C ARG A 31 -8.29 10.17 -18.68
N ALA A 32 -7.31 10.64 -17.92
CA ALA A 32 -7.05 10.15 -16.56
C ALA A 32 -8.25 10.39 -15.64
N ARG A 33 -8.88 11.57 -15.72
CA ARG A 33 -10.08 11.89 -14.94
C ARG A 33 -11.19 10.86 -15.19
N ARG A 34 -11.48 10.56 -16.46
CA ARG A 34 -12.48 9.56 -16.83
C ARG A 34 -12.12 8.19 -16.29
N PHE A 35 -10.86 7.78 -16.36
CA PHE A 35 -10.42 6.51 -15.79
C PHE A 35 -10.68 6.46 -14.28
N TYR A 36 -10.29 7.50 -13.54
CA TYR A 36 -10.49 7.54 -12.10
C TYR A 36 -11.95 7.61 -11.68
N GLU A 37 -12.80 8.37 -12.39
CA GLU A 37 -14.23 8.48 -12.08
C GLU A 37 -15.04 7.24 -12.56
N GLU A 38 -14.84 6.82 -13.82
CA GLU A 38 -15.69 5.80 -14.46
C GLU A 38 -15.21 4.35 -14.21
N VAL A 39 -13.90 4.13 -14.05
CA VAL A 39 -13.34 2.78 -13.83
C VAL A 39 -13.11 2.51 -12.35
N LEU A 40 -12.49 3.45 -11.63
CA LEU A 40 -12.14 3.27 -10.22
C LEU A 40 -13.17 3.85 -9.24
N GLY A 41 -14.09 4.70 -9.70
CA GLY A 41 -15.10 5.32 -8.84
C GLY A 41 -14.53 6.31 -7.82
N LEU A 42 -13.36 6.90 -8.08
CA LEU A 42 -12.72 7.85 -7.18
C LEU A 42 -13.43 9.22 -7.22
N GLU A 43 -13.40 9.92 -6.08
CA GLU A 43 -13.81 11.32 -6.03
C GLU A 43 -12.74 12.19 -6.69
N VAL A 44 -13.15 13.11 -7.56
CA VAL A 44 -12.23 14.01 -8.27
C VAL A 44 -12.66 15.47 -8.14
N ILE A 45 -11.69 16.35 -7.85
CA ILE A 45 -11.83 17.80 -8.03
C ILE A 45 -10.69 18.33 -8.90
N GLN A 46 -10.93 19.40 -9.64
CA GLN A 46 -9.94 20.00 -10.53
C GLN A 46 -9.57 21.41 -10.06
N PRO A 47 -8.50 21.59 -9.26
CA PRO A 47 -8.09 22.91 -8.77
C PRO A 47 -7.38 23.75 -9.83
N SER A 48 -6.92 23.15 -10.95
CA SER A 48 -6.25 23.88 -12.03
C SER A 48 -6.48 23.26 -13.41
N SER A 49 -6.08 23.95 -14.48
CA SER A 49 -6.14 23.42 -15.85
C SER A 49 -5.15 22.28 -16.12
N ARG A 50 -4.18 22.03 -15.23
CA ARG A 50 -3.12 21.02 -15.41
C ARG A 50 -3.03 20.01 -14.27
N SER A 51 -3.97 20.03 -13.34
CA SER A 51 -3.97 19.09 -12.22
C SER A 51 -5.37 18.84 -11.68
N MET A 52 -5.53 17.66 -11.08
CA MET A 52 -6.71 17.25 -10.32
C MET A 52 -6.28 16.64 -8.98
N MET A 53 -7.20 16.61 -8.02
CA MET A 53 -7.06 15.84 -6.80
C MET A 53 -8.00 14.65 -6.86
N ILE A 54 -7.51 13.47 -6.50
CA ILE A 54 -8.31 12.25 -6.39
C ILE A 54 -8.25 11.72 -4.95
N ARG A 55 -9.35 11.14 -4.46
CA ARG A 55 -9.41 10.47 -3.15
C ARG A 55 -10.48 9.38 -3.12
N LEU A 56 -10.41 8.53 -2.09
CA LEU A 56 -11.45 7.54 -1.80
C LEU A 56 -11.48 7.23 -0.30
N GLY A 57 -12.65 7.40 0.33
CA GLY A 57 -12.97 6.88 1.67
C GLY A 57 -12.17 7.44 2.86
N THR A 58 -11.05 8.12 2.63
CA THR A 58 -10.15 8.65 3.67
C THR A 58 -9.75 10.10 3.39
N ASN A 59 -8.99 10.69 4.32
CA ASN A 59 -8.44 12.04 4.14
C ASN A 59 -7.17 12.07 3.26
N HIS A 60 -6.61 10.92 2.88
CA HIS A 60 -5.48 10.88 1.94
C HIS A 60 -5.97 11.20 0.54
N ALA A 61 -5.20 11.98 -0.20
CA ALA A 61 -5.48 12.34 -1.58
C ALA A 61 -4.22 12.22 -2.42
N TYR A 62 -4.39 12.05 -3.72
CA TYR A 62 -3.31 12.21 -4.69
C TYR A 62 -3.52 13.50 -5.49
N ALA A 63 -2.45 14.26 -5.66
CA ALA A 63 -2.37 15.29 -6.68
C ALA A 63 -1.96 14.63 -8.00
N VAL A 64 -2.82 14.64 -9.00
CA VAL A 64 -2.51 14.12 -10.34
C VAL A 64 -2.14 15.31 -11.22
N VAL A 65 -0.96 15.28 -11.82
CA VAL A 65 -0.38 16.40 -12.57
C VAL A 65 -0.12 15.99 -14.02
N GLU A 66 -0.62 16.79 -14.96
CA GLU A 66 -0.34 16.58 -16.38
C GLU A 66 1.08 17.02 -16.72
N THR A 67 1.94 16.06 -17.06
CA THR A 67 3.34 16.30 -17.43
C THR A 67 3.61 16.02 -18.91
N GLY A 68 2.64 15.40 -19.61
CA GLY A 68 2.80 14.93 -20.98
C GLY A 68 3.74 13.72 -21.09
N LYS A 69 4.10 13.09 -19.96
CA LYS A 69 4.98 11.92 -19.90
C LYS A 69 4.26 10.79 -19.17
N GLU A 70 4.52 9.57 -19.63
CA GLU A 70 4.05 8.39 -18.92
C GLU A 70 4.76 8.28 -17.57
N SER A 71 4.04 7.74 -16.58
CA SER A 71 4.57 7.49 -15.26
C SER A 71 5.76 6.53 -15.32
N THR A 72 6.78 6.83 -14.52
CA THR A 72 7.95 5.97 -14.33
C THR A 72 7.81 5.03 -13.13
N MET A 73 6.62 5.02 -12.52
CA MET A 73 6.30 4.18 -11.38
C MET A 73 6.57 2.70 -11.69
N THR A 74 7.25 2.01 -10.78
CA THR A 74 7.42 0.56 -10.87
C THR A 74 6.28 -0.13 -10.14
N MET A 75 6.04 -1.41 -10.43
CA MET A 75 5.04 -2.21 -9.74
C MET A 75 5.24 -2.23 -8.22
N LEU A 76 6.48 -2.09 -7.72
CA LEU A 76 6.75 -2.05 -6.26
C LEU A 76 6.40 -0.71 -5.60
N ALA A 77 6.12 0.34 -6.37
CA ALA A 77 5.71 1.66 -5.90
C ALA A 77 4.21 1.91 -6.10
N HIS A 78 3.41 0.84 -6.16
CA HIS A 78 1.97 0.87 -6.46
C HIS A 78 1.14 1.55 -5.37
N ASN A 79 -0.13 1.81 -5.72
CA ASN A 79 -1.12 2.43 -4.85
C ASN A 79 -2.28 1.45 -4.59
N GLY A 80 -2.52 1.10 -3.33
CA GLY A 80 -3.50 0.09 -2.94
C GLY A 80 -4.93 0.60 -2.90
N LEU A 81 -5.85 -0.20 -3.42
CA LEU A 81 -7.30 -0.02 -3.38
C LEU A 81 -7.92 -1.27 -2.78
N ASP A 82 -8.49 -1.13 -1.59
CA ASP A 82 -9.13 -2.23 -0.87
C ASP A 82 -10.56 -2.45 -1.38
N VAL A 83 -10.88 -3.70 -1.72
CA VAL A 83 -12.21 -4.15 -2.14
C VAL A 83 -12.90 -5.03 -1.07
N GLY A 84 -12.26 -5.20 0.08
CA GLY A 84 -12.82 -5.77 1.30
C GLY A 84 -12.93 -7.30 1.34
N THR A 85 -13.03 -7.97 0.19
CA THR A 85 -13.14 -9.44 0.13
C THR A 85 -12.34 -10.05 -1.02
N VAL A 86 -11.87 -11.28 -0.84
CA VAL A 86 -11.14 -12.03 -1.87
C VAL A 86 -12.00 -12.25 -3.11
N GLU A 87 -13.30 -12.47 -2.91
CA GLU A 87 -14.28 -12.61 -3.97
C GLU A 87 -14.34 -11.35 -4.85
N GLU A 88 -14.34 -10.16 -4.23
CA GLU A 88 -14.33 -8.89 -4.96
C GLU A 88 -12.99 -8.62 -5.67
N VAL A 89 -11.85 -9.13 -5.16
CA VAL A 89 -10.57 -9.07 -5.89
C VAL A 89 -10.68 -9.82 -7.21
N HIS A 90 -11.20 -11.05 -7.19
CA HIS A 90 -11.38 -11.83 -8.41
C HIS A 90 -12.44 -11.23 -9.35
N ALA A 91 -13.52 -10.65 -8.80
CA ALA A 91 -14.54 -9.97 -9.57
C ALA A 91 -14.00 -8.71 -10.27
N ALA A 92 -13.20 -7.90 -9.57
CA ALA A 92 -12.54 -6.72 -10.10
C ALA A 92 -11.53 -7.10 -11.20
N HIS A 93 -10.72 -8.14 -10.98
CA HIS A 93 -9.79 -8.65 -11.99
C HIS A 93 -10.50 -8.99 -13.30
N LYS A 94 -11.59 -9.78 -13.22
CA LYS A 94 -12.38 -10.16 -14.40
C LYS A 94 -12.89 -8.93 -15.16
N LYS A 95 -13.48 -7.95 -14.45
CA LYS A 95 -14.00 -6.72 -15.06
C LYS A 95 -12.89 -5.91 -15.73
N LEU A 96 -11.73 -5.75 -15.10
CA LEU A 96 -10.62 -4.98 -15.65
C LEU A 96 -10.01 -5.65 -16.89
N VAL A 97 -9.91 -6.99 -16.92
CA VAL A 97 -9.49 -7.73 -18.10
C VAL A 97 -10.47 -7.54 -19.26
N GLU A 98 -11.77 -7.57 -19.01
CA GLU A 98 -12.81 -7.38 -20.03
C GLU A 98 -12.75 -5.98 -20.68
N ILE A 99 -12.42 -4.95 -19.91
CA ILE A 99 -12.40 -3.55 -20.40
C ILE A 99 -10.98 -3.04 -20.74
N LYS A 100 -9.97 -3.91 -20.67
CA LYS A 100 -8.55 -3.55 -20.75
C LYS A 100 -8.22 -2.68 -21.96
N ASP A 101 -8.60 -3.14 -23.15
CA ASP A 101 -8.28 -2.45 -24.40
C ASP A 101 -9.11 -1.18 -24.60
N GLN A 102 -10.37 -1.18 -24.13
CA GLN A 102 -11.25 -0.01 -24.17
C GLN A 102 -10.66 1.17 -23.40
N TRP A 103 -10.04 0.89 -22.24
CA TRP A 103 -9.51 1.92 -21.35
C TRP A 103 -8.00 2.13 -21.50
N GLY A 104 -7.31 1.34 -22.31
CA GLY A 104 -5.86 1.47 -22.48
C GLY A 104 -5.06 1.00 -21.26
N ILE A 105 -5.61 0.08 -20.46
CA ILE A 105 -4.90 -0.56 -19.36
C ILE A 105 -3.75 -1.38 -19.96
N LYS A 106 -2.50 -1.02 -19.62
CA LYS A 106 -1.31 -1.61 -20.26
C LYS A 106 -1.01 -2.99 -19.72
N GLN A 107 -1.00 -3.15 -18.39
CA GLN A 107 -0.66 -4.40 -17.71
C GLN A 107 -1.70 -4.74 -16.65
N ILE A 108 -1.97 -6.04 -16.48
CA ILE A 108 -2.76 -6.63 -15.40
C ILE A 108 -2.06 -7.93 -15.01
N THR A 109 -1.82 -8.17 -13.73
CA THR A 109 -1.28 -9.44 -13.22
C THR A 109 -2.40 -10.37 -12.78
N GLU A 110 -2.14 -11.67 -12.71
CA GLU A 110 -3.09 -12.62 -12.11
C GLU A 110 -3.23 -12.39 -10.60
N PRO A 111 -4.43 -12.57 -10.02
CA PRO A 111 -4.63 -12.54 -8.58
C PRO A 111 -3.86 -13.64 -7.87
N ARG A 112 -3.19 -13.28 -6.77
CA ARG A 112 -2.40 -14.20 -5.95
C ARG A 112 -2.59 -13.89 -4.47
N HIS A 113 -2.53 -14.94 -3.67
CA HIS A 113 -2.37 -14.80 -2.23
C HIS A 113 -0.88 -14.67 -1.91
N MET A 114 -0.45 -13.48 -1.47
CA MET A 114 0.94 -13.17 -1.16
C MET A 114 1.00 -12.24 0.03
N HIS A 115 2.00 -12.43 0.89
CA HIS A 115 2.18 -11.60 2.09
C HIS A 115 0.89 -11.48 2.93
N GLY A 116 0.13 -12.58 3.08
CA GLY A 116 -1.05 -12.66 3.93
C GLY A 116 -2.34 -12.05 3.38
N ASP A 117 -2.30 -11.38 2.23
CA ASP A 117 -3.46 -10.78 1.57
C ASP A 117 -3.60 -11.32 0.13
N THR A 118 -4.81 -11.24 -0.44
CA THR A 118 -5.03 -11.61 -1.85
C THR A 118 -5.15 -10.34 -2.67
N SER A 119 -4.31 -10.21 -3.71
CA SER A 119 -4.28 -9.02 -4.56
C SER A 119 -3.90 -9.32 -6.01
N PHE A 120 -4.11 -8.32 -6.88
CA PHE A 120 -3.46 -8.22 -8.19
C PHE A 120 -3.10 -6.77 -8.50
N TYR A 121 -2.17 -6.60 -9.43
CA TYR A 121 -1.67 -5.29 -9.86
C TYR A 121 -2.10 -4.97 -11.28
N PHE A 122 -2.29 -3.69 -11.56
CA PHE A 122 -2.52 -3.20 -12.91
C PHE A 122 -1.96 -1.80 -13.08
N THR A 123 -1.81 -1.37 -14.33
CA THR A 123 -1.45 0.02 -14.66
C THR A 123 -2.67 0.79 -15.15
N ASP A 124 -2.81 2.04 -14.75
CA ASP A 124 -3.69 2.96 -15.46
C ASP A 124 -3.16 3.25 -16.89
N PRO A 125 -3.89 4.03 -17.72
CA PRO A 125 -3.49 4.30 -19.10
C PRO A 125 -2.18 5.09 -19.24
N ASP A 126 -1.77 5.79 -18.19
CA ASP A 126 -0.58 6.63 -18.14
C ASP A 126 0.62 5.92 -17.47
N GLY A 127 0.43 4.69 -16.97
CA GLY A 127 1.48 3.86 -16.40
C GLY A 127 1.61 3.91 -14.87
N ASN A 128 0.70 4.58 -14.15
CA ASN A 128 0.72 4.50 -12.68
C ASN A 128 0.24 3.11 -12.25
N TRP A 129 0.96 2.51 -11.31
CA TRP A 129 0.63 1.19 -10.78
C TRP A 129 -0.36 1.27 -9.63
N TRP A 130 -1.35 0.39 -9.70
CA TRP A 130 -2.41 0.22 -8.75
C TRP A 130 -2.47 -1.24 -8.30
N GLU A 131 -2.87 -1.47 -7.06
CA GLU A 131 -3.17 -2.78 -6.50
C GLU A 131 -4.64 -2.84 -6.13
N ILE A 132 -5.33 -3.90 -6.55
CA ILE A 132 -6.62 -4.28 -5.96
C ILE A 132 -6.32 -5.36 -4.93
N VAL A 133 -6.71 -5.14 -3.68
CA VAL A 133 -6.41 -6.03 -2.56
C VAL A 133 -7.63 -6.23 -1.68
N ALA A 134 -7.71 -7.38 -1.01
CA ALA A 134 -8.62 -7.58 0.12
C ALA A 134 -7.79 -7.59 1.40
N VAL A 135 -7.95 -6.56 2.23
CA VAL A 135 -7.30 -6.49 3.55
C VAL A 135 -8.31 -6.59 4.68
N ARG A 136 -7.79 -6.82 5.89
CA ARG A 136 -8.56 -6.80 7.14
C ARG A 136 -9.18 -5.43 7.43
N GLU A 137 -10.11 -5.38 8.38
CA GLU A 137 -10.69 -4.13 8.87
C GLU A 137 -9.61 -3.11 9.27
N ASN A 138 -9.77 -1.84 8.86
CA ASN A 138 -8.78 -0.76 8.95
C ASN A 138 -7.51 -0.92 8.08
N GLY A 139 -7.47 -1.93 7.21
CA GLY A 139 -6.37 -2.19 6.29
C GLY A 139 -5.01 -2.27 6.97
N TYR A 140 -3.97 -1.75 6.30
CA TYR A 140 -2.60 -1.72 6.85
C TYR A 140 -2.47 -0.90 8.13
N ALA A 141 -3.37 0.07 8.40
CA ALA A 141 -3.32 0.83 9.64
C ALA A 141 -3.56 -0.04 10.88
N ALA A 142 -4.22 -1.19 10.73
CA ALA A 142 -4.38 -2.16 11.82
C ALA A 142 -3.04 -2.74 12.32
N ASP A 143 -1.97 -2.71 11.51
CA ASP A 143 -0.65 -3.22 11.94
C ASP A 143 -0.07 -2.46 13.13
N PHE A 144 -0.39 -1.17 13.25
CA PHE A 144 0.11 -0.32 14.33
C PHE A 144 -0.47 -0.68 15.71
N ALA A 145 -1.54 -1.48 15.75
CA ALA A 145 -2.14 -1.98 16.98
C ALA A 145 -1.71 -3.43 17.29
N ASP A 146 -0.97 -4.09 16.39
CA ASP A 146 -0.63 -5.50 16.47
C ASP A 146 0.86 -5.67 16.82
N ARG A 147 1.14 -5.94 18.09
CA ARG A 147 2.51 -6.08 18.60
C ARG A 147 3.27 -7.23 17.95
N ASP A 148 2.59 -8.25 17.45
CA ASP A 148 3.22 -9.39 16.78
C ASP A 148 3.70 -9.01 15.36
N ARG A 149 3.33 -7.83 14.87
CA ARG A 149 3.70 -7.33 13.55
C ARG A 149 4.79 -6.25 13.59
N ASP A 150 5.19 -5.83 14.77
CA ASP A 150 6.19 -4.78 14.97
C ASP A 150 7.52 -5.37 15.46
N LEU A 151 8.55 -5.28 14.62
CA LEU A 151 9.92 -5.69 14.98
C LEU A 151 10.71 -4.60 15.72
N THR A 152 10.10 -3.45 15.97
CA THR A 152 10.75 -2.32 16.62
C THR A 152 11.25 -2.70 18.03
N GLY A 153 12.55 -2.53 18.26
CA GLY A 153 13.26 -2.88 19.48
C GLY A 153 13.66 -4.36 19.57
N LEU A 154 13.31 -5.19 18.58
CA LEU A 154 13.56 -6.63 18.58
C LEU A 154 14.86 -6.95 17.83
N HIS A 155 15.99 -6.56 18.42
CA HIS A 155 17.33 -6.67 17.82
C HIS A 155 17.77 -8.10 17.48
N GLU A 156 17.17 -9.12 18.07
CA GLU A 156 17.43 -10.52 17.70
C GLU A 156 17.05 -10.84 16.25
N PHE A 157 16.19 -10.03 15.62
CA PHE A 157 15.87 -10.14 14.20
C PHE A 157 16.79 -9.28 13.32
N ASP A 158 17.72 -8.49 13.90
CA ASP A 158 18.68 -7.71 13.13
C ASP A 158 19.61 -8.65 12.33
N GLY A 159 19.61 -8.49 11.00
CA GLY A 159 20.48 -9.27 10.13
C GLY A 159 19.91 -10.62 9.68
N GLU A 160 18.67 -10.97 10.04
CA GLU A 160 17.92 -12.05 9.38
C GLU A 160 17.68 -11.68 7.91
N SER A 161 18.69 -11.94 7.10
CA SER A 161 18.70 -11.76 5.65
C SER A 161 18.26 -13.06 5.00
N GLY A 162 16.95 -13.31 5.06
CA GLY A 162 16.30 -14.45 4.47
C GLY A 162 15.54 -14.11 3.19
N ASN A 163 14.89 -15.11 2.61
CA ASN A 163 13.85 -14.86 1.62
C ASN A 163 12.73 -14.05 2.31
N VAL A 164 12.53 -12.80 1.85
CA VAL A 164 11.53 -11.86 2.38
C VAL A 164 10.11 -12.42 2.44
N ASN A 165 9.82 -13.48 1.66
CA ASN A 165 8.55 -14.18 1.72
C ASN A 165 8.34 -14.97 3.03
N PHE A 166 9.43 -15.37 3.71
CA PHE A 166 9.40 -16.16 4.94
C PHE A 166 9.95 -15.41 6.17
N SER A 167 10.71 -14.33 5.96
CA SER A 167 11.22 -13.46 7.03
C SER A 167 10.38 -12.18 7.14
N HIS A 168 9.05 -12.35 7.27
CA HIS A 168 8.09 -11.25 7.42
C HIS A 168 6.98 -11.67 8.38
N THR A 169 6.46 -10.73 9.18
CA THR A 169 5.32 -10.91 10.11
C THR A 169 3.98 -11.29 9.47
N HIS A 170 3.89 -11.38 8.14
CA HIS A 170 2.76 -11.99 7.44
C HIS A 170 2.87 -13.52 7.38
N ASP A 171 4.08 -14.09 7.49
CA ASP A 171 4.28 -15.52 7.63
C ASP A 171 3.90 -15.96 9.06
N PRO A 172 3.00 -16.96 9.23
CA PRO A 172 2.55 -17.38 10.55
C PRO A 172 3.67 -17.90 11.47
N ASN A 173 4.69 -18.57 10.91
CA ASN A 173 5.78 -19.13 11.71
C ASN A 173 6.72 -18.02 12.18
N PHE A 174 7.06 -17.09 11.30
CA PHE A 174 7.85 -15.91 11.66
C PHE A 174 7.12 -15.07 12.71
N ARG A 175 5.82 -14.84 12.51
CA ARG A 175 4.98 -14.11 13.47
C ARG A 175 4.90 -14.80 14.85
N ALA A 176 4.86 -16.13 14.90
CA ALA A 176 4.90 -16.87 16.16
C ALA A 176 6.23 -16.63 16.91
N ARG A 177 7.37 -16.62 16.20
CA ARG A 177 8.67 -16.29 16.80
C ARG A 177 8.70 -14.87 17.38
N VAL A 178 8.13 -13.89 16.67
CA VAL A 178 8.01 -12.51 17.17
C VAL A 178 7.21 -12.48 18.47
N ARG A 179 6.05 -13.16 18.50
CA ARG A 179 5.21 -13.25 19.70
C ARG A 179 5.96 -13.83 20.89
N GLU A 180 6.69 -14.92 20.71
CA GLU A 180 7.48 -15.54 21.78
C GLU A 180 8.45 -14.55 22.43
N VAL A 181 9.15 -13.75 21.61
CA VAL A 181 10.08 -12.75 22.16
C VAL A 181 9.34 -11.59 22.84
N VAL A 182 8.25 -11.11 22.25
CA VAL A 182 7.42 -10.04 22.82
C VAL A 182 6.87 -10.44 24.20
N GLU A 183 6.37 -11.67 24.34
CA GLU A 183 5.84 -12.21 25.60
C GLU A 183 6.95 -12.40 26.64
N ALA A 184 8.12 -12.94 26.25
CA ALA A 184 9.25 -13.13 27.15
C ALA A 184 9.73 -11.80 27.77
N ARG A 185 9.78 -10.73 26.96
CA ARG A 185 10.15 -9.39 27.44
C ARG A 185 9.11 -8.80 28.39
N ALA A 186 7.82 -8.92 28.06
CA ALA A 186 6.74 -8.44 28.92
C ALA A 186 6.71 -9.14 30.30
N GLY A 187 6.98 -10.45 30.33
CA GLY A 187 7.10 -11.21 31.57
C GLY A 187 8.27 -10.76 32.46
N SER A 188 9.40 -10.38 31.85
CA SER A 188 10.58 -9.91 32.58
C SER A 188 10.39 -8.53 33.24
N GLU A 189 9.64 -7.63 32.61
CA GLU A 189 9.33 -6.28 33.13
C GLU A 189 8.32 -6.31 34.28
N SER A 190 7.46 -7.33 34.35
CA SER A 190 6.47 -7.48 35.45
C SER A 190 7.07 -8.05 36.75
N THR A 191 8.30 -8.55 36.71
CA THR A 191 8.98 -9.20 37.84
C THR A 191 10.10 -8.36 38.46
N ALA A 192 10.33 -7.15 37.93
CA ALA A 192 11.29 -6.16 38.41
C ALA A 192 10.57 -4.99 39.12
#